data_AF-A0A1Z8UL14-F1
#
_entry.id   AF-A0A1Z8UL14-F1
#
_cell.length_a   1.000
_cell.length_b   1.000
_cell.length_c   1.000
_cell.angle_alpha   90.00
_cell.angle_beta   90.00
_cell.angle_gamma   90.00
#
_symmetry.space_group_name_H-M   'P 1'
#
loop_
_entity.id
_entity.type
_entity.pdbx_description
1 polymer ?
#
loop_
_entity_poly.entity_id
_entity_poly.type
_entity_poly.pdbx_seq_one_letter_code
_entity_poly.pdbx_strand_id
1 'polypeptide(L)'
;MKLALKPLGRVDIPQANINILSSRKELPGLGFYPVISKLEVSGKYDENLEIFLKVKKNTQVETIKCGTIKNPTLPNEKFLRHWVSNDISFTYFIQLVSPENSKVIASMKSPQSIDDNSKDNKDDAPLGTRFTDTFPRLWRLNISEGEKPVIEISEEIENQGFLNDLTFLNSILPNVIYKIAEYMLLNRAHLDDEGWFKDWKNLFDAMGINDFEEVGEEDIEMENWLDALVDRYCEKFKNNLYFPLIQQLNSSIEETEDY
;
A
#
# COMPACT_ATOMS: atom_id res chain seq x y z
N MET A 1 27.03 -21.44 -15.27
CA MET A 1 26.65 -20.06 -14.86
C MET A 1 25.70 -19.52 -15.92
N LYS A 2 24.38 -19.44 -15.67
CA LYS A 2 23.40 -18.95 -16.67
C LYS A 2 23.46 -17.43 -16.71
N LEU A 3 24.09 -16.87 -17.74
CA LEU A 3 23.98 -15.45 -18.09
C LEU A 3 22.58 -15.22 -18.66
N ALA A 4 21.68 -14.67 -17.85
CA ALA A 4 20.40 -14.18 -18.34
C ALA A 4 20.64 -12.96 -19.23
N LEU A 5 20.66 -13.17 -20.55
CA LEU A 5 20.64 -12.10 -21.53
C LEU A 5 19.30 -11.37 -21.42
N LYS A 6 19.31 -10.15 -20.86
CA LYS A 6 18.12 -9.29 -20.80
C LYS A 6 17.82 -8.83 -22.23
N PRO A 7 16.64 -9.12 -22.82
CA PRO A 7 16.34 -8.90 -24.24
C PRO A 7 16.46 -7.44 -24.73
N LEU A 8 16.55 -6.47 -23.83
CA LEU A 8 16.48 -5.03 -24.13
C LEU A 8 17.84 -4.30 -24.05
N GLY A 9 18.96 -5.00 -23.88
CA GLY A 9 20.29 -4.36 -23.72
C GLY A 9 20.43 -3.53 -22.43
N ARG A 10 19.45 -3.62 -21.52
CA ARG A 10 19.43 -2.93 -20.23
C ARG A 10 20.55 -3.43 -19.33
N VAL A 11 21.37 -2.52 -18.84
CA VAL A 11 22.49 -2.82 -17.93
C VAL A 11 22.03 -2.74 -16.47
N ASP A 12 22.59 -3.59 -15.62
CA ASP A 12 22.34 -3.51 -14.19
C ASP A 12 23.25 -2.47 -13.55
N ILE A 13 22.66 -1.56 -12.77
CA ILE A 13 23.40 -0.61 -11.94
C ILE A 13 23.84 -1.35 -10.68
N PRO A 14 25.15 -1.47 -10.41
CA PRO A 14 25.65 -2.04 -9.17
C PRO A 14 25.16 -1.23 -7.97
N GLN A 15 24.80 -1.90 -6.87
CA GLN A 15 24.32 -1.20 -5.67
C GLN A 15 25.37 -0.23 -5.09
N ALA A 16 26.65 -0.57 -5.18
CA ALA A 16 27.76 0.31 -4.76
C ALA A 16 27.81 1.65 -5.54
N ASN A 17 27.15 1.70 -6.70
CA ASN A 17 27.08 2.89 -7.54
C ASN A 17 25.85 3.76 -7.24
N ILE A 18 25.02 3.37 -6.26
CA ILE A 18 23.80 4.07 -5.90
C ILE A 18 23.93 4.49 -4.44
N ASN A 19 23.73 5.77 -4.18
CA ASN A 19 23.68 6.31 -2.83
C ASN A 19 22.36 7.04 -2.64
N ILE A 20 21.41 6.37 -1.97
CA ILE A 20 20.13 6.94 -1.57
C ILE A 20 20.14 7.04 -0.06
N LEU A 21 19.94 8.25 0.47
CA LEU A 21 19.67 8.48 1.89
C LEU A 21 18.26 9.02 2.03
N SER A 22 17.50 8.43 2.94
CA SER A 22 16.19 8.94 3.35
C SER A 22 16.17 9.13 4.85
N SER A 23 15.52 10.18 5.32
CA SER A 23 15.17 10.38 6.73
C SER A 23 13.67 10.23 6.93
N ARG A 24 13.27 9.92 8.17
CA ARG A 24 11.87 9.96 8.58
C ARG A 24 11.54 11.39 9.02
N LYS A 25 10.53 11.99 8.40
CA LYS A 25 9.98 13.28 8.82
C LYS A 25 8.66 13.03 9.53
N GLU A 26 8.57 13.52 10.75
CA GLU A 26 7.35 13.42 11.53
C GLU A 26 6.29 14.39 10.98
N LEU A 27 5.06 13.90 10.95
CA LEU A 27 3.88 14.69 10.74
C LEU A 27 3.05 14.59 12.03
N PRO A 28 3.03 15.65 12.85
CA PRO A 28 2.51 15.59 14.22
C PRO A 28 1.13 14.94 14.30
N GLY A 29 1.02 13.92 15.17
CA GLY A 29 -0.22 13.17 15.39
C GLY A 29 -0.58 12.13 14.32
N LEU A 30 0.10 12.08 13.17
CA LEU A 30 -0.25 11.17 12.06
C LEU A 30 0.81 10.08 11.81
N GLY A 31 2.07 10.35 12.16
CA GLY A 31 3.18 9.40 12.03
C GLY A 31 4.35 9.96 11.23
N PHE A 32 5.06 9.11 10.51
CA PHE A 32 6.27 9.49 9.78
C PHE A 32 6.09 9.29 8.27
N TYR A 33 6.83 10.03 7.47
CA TYR A 33 6.96 9.78 6.03
C TYR A 33 8.43 9.93 5.59
N PRO A 34 8.84 9.31 4.47
CA PRO A 34 10.21 9.33 4.04
C PRO A 34 10.51 10.63 3.28
N VAL A 35 11.65 11.24 3.58
CA VAL A 35 12.20 12.37 2.84
C VAL A 35 13.55 11.97 2.29
N ILE A 36 13.69 12.02 0.96
CA ILE A 36 14.95 11.71 0.30
C ILE A 36 15.90 12.89 0.48
N SER A 37 16.92 12.70 1.31
CA SER A 37 17.92 13.73 1.61
C SER A 37 19.14 13.63 0.69
N LYS A 38 19.34 12.49 0.04
CA LYS A 38 20.44 12.28 -0.90
C LYS A 38 20.08 11.25 -1.97
N LEU A 39 20.49 11.54 -3.21
CA LEU A 39 20.35 10.66 -4.36
C LEU A 39 21.52 10.89 -5.31
N GLU A 40 22.43 9.94 -5.38
CA GLU A 40 23.57 9.96 -6.30
C GLU A 40 23.67 8.63 -7.04
N VAL A 41 24.00 8.73 -8.33
CA VAL A 41 24.32 7.58 -9.18
C VAL A 41 25.73 7.79 -9.71
N SER A 42 26.64 6.87 -9.42
CA SER A 42 28.03 6.91 -9.85
C SER A 42 28.33 5.79 -10.86
N GLY A 43 29.49 5.85 -11.51
CA GLY A 43 29.90 4.87 -12.53
C GLY A 43 29.95 5.43 -13.94
N LYS A 44 30.27 4.56 -14.91
CA LYS A 44 30.46 4.94 -16.32
C LYS A 44 29.13 4.87 -17.08
N TYR A 45 28.27 5.86 -16.84
CA TYR A 45 27.02 6.07 -17.57
C TYR A 45 27.06 7.39 -18.33
N ASP A 46 26.21 7.55 -19.34
CA ASP A 46 26.04 8.84 -20.00
C ASP A 46 25.43 9.85 -19.02
N GLU A 47 26.13 10.97 -18.83
CA GLU A 47 25.79 12.08 -17.95
C GLU A 47 24.40 12.67 -18.19
N ASN A 48 23.86 12.54 -19.40
CA ASN A 48 22.56 13.08 -19.79
C ASN A 48 21.39 12.12 -19.52
N LEU A 49 21.66 10.89 -19.06
CA LEU A 49 20.58 9.98 -18.70
C LEU A 49 19.75 10.53 -17.55
N GLU A 50 18.44 10.41 -17.69
CA GLU A 50 17.47 10.86 -16.70
C GLU A 50 17.38 9.85 -15.58
N ILE A 51 17.43 10.33 -14.33
CA ILE A 51 17.28 9.49 -13.16
C ILE A 51 15.80 9.42 -12.80
N PHE A 52 15.25 8.21 -12.76
CA PHE A 52 13.91 7.96 -12.24
C PHE A 52 14.04 7.20 -10.92
N LEU A 53 13.62 7.84 -9.84
CA LEU A 53 13.47 7.20 -8.54
C LEU A 53 12.09 6.54 -8.49
N LYS A 54 12.06 5.24 -8.20
CA LYS A 54 10.85 4.54 -7.83
C LYS A 54 10.87 4.23 -6.36
N VAL A 55 9.82 4.62 -5.66
CA VAL A 55 9.62 4.28 -4.26
C VAL A 55 8.46 3.31 -4.20
N LYS A 56 8.67 2.21 -3.50
CA LYS A 56 7.66 1.18 -3.29
C LYS A 56 7.33 1.13 -1.80
N LYS A 57 6.04 1.28 -1.51
CA LYS A 57 5.42 0.97 -0.21
C LYS A 57 4.38 -0.10 -0.51
N ASN A 58 4.53 -1.27 0.09
CA ASN A 58 3.57 -2.36 -0.11
C ASN A 58 3.45 -2.71 -1.62
N THR A 59 2.24 -2.77 -2.17
CA THR A 59 1.98 -2.94 -3.62
C THR A 59 2.10 -1.65 -4.42
N GLN A 60 2.13 -0.49 -3.76
CA GLN A 60 2.14 0.81 -4.43
C GLN A 60 3.55 1.19 -4.86
N VAL A 61 3.65 1.71 -6.08
CA VAL A 61 4.91 2.21 -6.64
C VAL A 61 4.68 3.62 -7.14
N GLU A 62 5.38 4.58 -6.54
CA GLU A 62 5.48 5.92 -7.08
C GLU A 62 6.79 6.11 -7.81
N THR A 63 6.73 6.85 -8.92
CA THR A 63 7.89 7.13 -9.75
C THR A 63 8.01 8.63 -9.92
N ILE A 64 9.20 9.17 -9.68
CA ILE A 64 9.51 10.58 -9.89
C ILE A 64 10.82 10.74 -10.65
N LYS A 65 10.85 11.74 -11.53
CA LYS A 65 12.06 12.14 -12.26
C LYS A 65 12.92 13.02 -11.36
N CYS A 66 14.18 12.64 -11.20
CA CYS A 66 15.18 13.23 -10.32
C CYS A 66 16.33 13.88 -11.11
N GLY A 67 16.01 14.57 -12.20
CA GLY A 67 17.01 15.24 -13.03
C GLY A 67 17.83 14.26 -13.88
N THR A 68 19.09 14.59 -14.14
CA THR A 68 20.03 13.75 -14.91
C THR A 68 21.21 13.31 -14.05
N ILE A 69 22.03 12.36 -14.52
CA ILE A 69 23.25 11.94 -13.81
C ILE A 69 24.18 13.13 -13.52
N LYS A 70 24.31 14.05 -14.49
CA LYS A 70 25.12 15.27 -14.34
C LYS A 70 24.54 16.27 -13.35
N ASN A 71 23.22 16.40 -13.35
CA ASN A 71 22.50 17.37 -12.53
C ASN A 71 21.34 16.69 -11.80
N PRO A 72 21.65 15.87 -10.78
CA PRO A 72 20.63 15.16 -10.02
C PRO A 72 19.82 16.16 -9.20
N THR A 73 18.50 16.00 -9.21
CA THR A 73 17.58 16.80 -8.40
C THR A 73 16.86 15.90 -7.41
N LEU A 74 16.69 16.38 -6.18
CA LEU A 74 15.91 15.66 -5.18
C LEU A 74 14.41 15.84 -5.43
N PRO A 75 13.59 14.81 -5.14
CA PRO A 75 12.14 14.96 -5.01
C PRO A 75 11.78 16.09 -4.03
N ASN A 76 10.63 16.72 -4.25
CA ASN A 76 10.05 17.63 -3.25
C ASN A 76 9.88 16.89 -1.91
N GLU A 77 10.17 17.52 -0.77
CA GLU A 77 9.98 16.89 0.54
C GLU A 77 8.55 16.38 0.76
N LYS A 78 7.55 16.99 0.13
CA LYS A 78 6.14 16.57 0.22
C LYS A 78 5.78 15.39 -0.69
N PHE A 79 6.68 14.93 -1.57
CA PHE A 79 6.43 13.88 -2.56
C PHE A 79 5.75 12.66 -1.94
N LEU A 80 6.29 12.14 -0.83
CA LEU A 80 5.79 10.94 -0.16
C LEU A 80 5.00 11.26 1.11
N ARG A 81 4.57 12.52 1.29
CA ARG A 81 3.84 12.96 2.49
C ARG A 81 2.54 12.17 2.69
N HIS A 82 1.89 11.78 1.60
CA HIS A 82 0.66 11.01 1.61
C HIS A 82 0.85 9.53 2.01
N TRP A 83 2.11 9.08 2.13
CA TRP A 83 2.46 7.74 2.60
C TRP A 83 2.78 7.68 4.10
N VAL A 84 2.30 8.67 4.87
CA VAL A 84 2.48 8.73 6.32
C VAL A 84 2.06 7.44 7.01
N SER A 85 2.90 6.94 7.90
CA SER A 85 2.69 5.69 8.64
C SER A 85 3.56 5.66 9.89
N ASN A 86 3.11 4.97 10.93
CA ASN A 86 3.95 4.63 12.08
C ASN A 86 4.87 3.44 11.77
N ASP A 87 4.43 2.55 10.87
CA ASP A 87 5.20 1.41 10.36
C ASP A 87 5.68 1.71 8.94
N ILE A 88 6.97 1.99 8.84
CA ILE A 88 7.61 2.35 7.58
C ILE A 88 8.59 1.25 7.18
N SER A 89 8.34 0.66 6.02
CA SER A 89 9.37 0.02 5.20
C SER A 89 9.20 0.50 3.77
N PHE A 90 10.16 1.29 3.28
CA PHE A 90 10.19 1.76 1.90
C PHE A 90 11.32 1.08 1.14
N THR A 91 10.98 0.66 -0.08
CA THR A 91 11.92 0.05 -1.00
C THR A 91 12.18 1.00 -2.16
N TYR A 92 13.45 1.31 -2.41
CA TYR A 92 13.85 2.26 -3.44
C TYR A 92 14.49 1.55 -4.64
N PHE A 93 14.16 2.03 -5.84
CA PHE A 93 14.77 1.59 -7.10
C PHE A 93 15.17 2.81 -7.92
N ILE A 94 16.25 2.68 -8.67
CA ILE A 94 16.63 3.66 -9.69
C ILE A 94 16.56 3.05 -11.09
N GLN A 95 16.03 3.84 -12.02
CA GLN A 95 16.14 3.59 -13.46
C GLN A 95 16.84 4.79 -14.11
N LEU A 96 17.74 4.48 -15.04
CA LEU A 96 18.36 5.47 -15.92
C LEU A 96 17.70 5.37 -17.28
N VAL A 97 17.13 6.48 -17.74
CA VAL A 97 16.31 6.53 -18.95
C VAL A 97 16.96 7.49 -19.95
N SER A 98 17.02 7.10 -21.22
CA SER A 98 17.50 7.98 -22.28
C SER A 98 16.46 9.08 -22.56
N PRO A 99 16.83 10.36 -22.53
CA PRO A 99 15.91 11.45 -22.85
C PRO A 99 15.46 11.43 -24.33
N GLU A 100 16.26 10.84 -25.22
CA GLU A 100 16.01 10.86 -26.67
C GLU A 100 14.90 9.90 -27.10
N ASN A 101 14.78 8.75 -26.43
CA ASN A 101 13.88 7.67 -26.85
C ASN A 101 13.10 7.02 -25.69
N SER A 102 13.21 7.58 -24.49
CA SER A 102 12.56 7.12 -23.26
C SER A 102 12.83 5.65 -22.91
N LYS A 103 13.88 5.03 -23.48
CA LYS A 103 14.25 3.66 -23.14
C LYS A 103 15.00 3.61 -21.83
N VAL A 104 14.67 2.61 -21.01
CA VAL A 104 15.42 2.28 -19.80
C VAL A 104 16.77 1.67 -20.18
N ILE A 105 17.83 2.46 -20.03
CA ILE A 105 19.21 2.08 -20.35
C ILE A 105 19.81 1.24 -19.23
N ALA A 106 19.54 1.62 -17.98
CA ALA A 106 20.00 0.87 -16.83
C ALA A 106 19.00 0.86 -15.70
N SER A 107 19.05 -0.16 -14.86
CA SER A 107 18.22 -0.27 -13.67
C SER A 107 18.98 -0.87 -12.51
N MET A 108 18.66 -0.44 -11.30
CA MET A 108 19.18 -1.05 -10.08
C MET A 108 18.91 -2.56 -10.05
N LYS A 109 19.95 -3.36 -9.76
CA LYS A 109 19.86 -4.83 -9.76
C LYS A 109 18.99 -5.39 -8.63
N SER A 110 19.15 -4.81 -7.44
CA SER A 110 18.44 -5.20 -6.23
C SER A 110 17.99 -3.94 -5.52
N PRO A 111 16.74 -3.86 -5.05
CA PRO A 111 16.27 -2.69 -4.32
C PRO A 111 17.09 -2.38 -3.08
N GLN A 112 17.11 -1.11 -2.69
CA GLN A 112 17.60 -0.70 -1.38
C GLN A 112 16.40 -0.54 -0.45
N SER A 113 16.33 -1.33 0.62
CA SER A 113 15.50 -1.02 1.78
C SER A 113 16.29 -0.10 2.70
N ILE A 114 15.72 1.02 3.12
CA ILE A 114 16.40 1.96 4.04
C ILE A 114 15.97 1.72 5.51
N ASP A 115 15.08 0.77 5.76
CA ASP A 115 14.71 0.33 7.11
C ASP A 115 14.95 -1.17 7.25
N ASP A 116 16.12 -1.53 7.80
CA ASP A 116 16.54 -2.94 7.96
C ASP A 116 16.61 -3.32 9.45
N ASN A 117 15.50 -3.10 10.17
CA ASN A 117 15.23 -3.80 11.44
C ASN A 117 14.02 -4.74 11.36
N SER A 118 13.26 -4.74 10.26
CA SER A 118 12.15 -5.68 10.04
C SER A 118 12.43 -6.53 8.81
N LYS A 119 13.18 -7.61 8.99
CA LYS A 119 13.41 -8.64 7.95
C LYS A 119 12.14 -9.41 7.55
N ASP A 120 10.98 -9.06 8.10
CA ASP A 120 9.72 -9.79 7.93
C ASP A 120 8.58 -9.01 7.24
N ASN A 121 8.81 -7.80 6.69
CA ASN A 121 7.74 -7.10 5.96
C ASN A 121 7.57 -7.64 4.53
N LYS A 122 7.21 -8.92 4.41
CA LYS A 122 6.33 -9.33 3.33
C LYS A 122 4.97 -8.71 3.60
N ASP A 123 4.48 -8.01 2.60
CA ASP A 123 3.24 -7.27 2.59
C ASP A 123 2.05 -8.25 2.56
N ASP A 124 1.67 -8.78 3.73
CA ASP A 124 0.66 -9.83 3.89
C ASP A 124 -0.79 -9.29 4.01
N ALA A 125 -1.00 -7.97 4.03
CA ALA A 125 -2.34 -7.41 4.22
C ALA A 125 -3.12 -7.36 2.89
N PRO A 126 -4.29 -7.99 2.74
CA PRO A 126 -4.98 -8.13 1.45
C PRO A 126 -5.73 -6.86 0.97
N LEU A 127 -5.68 -5.77 1.73
CA LEU A 127 -6.35 -4.49 1.44
C LEU A 127 -5.35 -3.34 1.33
N GLY A 128 -5.52 -2.46 0.32
CA GLY A 128 -4.74 -1.23 0.16
C GLY A 128 -5.54 0.05 0.47
N THR A 129 -4.84 1.17 0.67
CA THR A 129 -5.43 2.51 0.83
C THR A 129 -4.72 3.51 -0.07
N ARG A 130 -5.44 4.41 -0.75
CA ARG A 130 -4.88 5.47 -1.62
C ARG A 130 -5.67 6.76 -1.50
N PHE A 131 -4.98 7.91 -1.54
CA PHE A 131 -5.62 9.22 -1.65
C PHE A 131 -5.82 9.62 -3.12
N THR A 132 -7.01 10.08 -3.48
CA THR A 132 -7.39 10.47 -4.84
C THR A 132 -8.62 11.38 -4.80
N ASP A 133 -8.95 12.04 -5.92
CA ASP A 133 -10.24 12.72 -6.06
C ASP A 133 -11.38 11.70 -6.01
N THR A 134 -12.18 11.77 -4.95
CA THR A 134 -13.39 10.96 -4.76
C THR A 134 -14.67 11.81 -4.67
N PHE A 135 -14.60 13.10 -5.02
CA PHE A 135 -15.72 14.03 -4.86
C PHE A 135 -17.02 13.50 -5.50
N PRO A 136 -18.19 13.62 -4.82
CA PRO A 136 -18.44 14.29 -3.53
C PRO A 136 -18.29 13.37 -2.31
N ARG A 137 -17.72 12.18 -2.45
CA ARG A 137 -17.58 11.20 -1.36
C ARG A 137 -16.27 11.38 -0.62
N LEU A 138 -16.29 11.15 0.69
CA LEU A 138 -15.07 11.15 1.52
C LEU A 138 -14.18 9.92 1.26
N TRP A 139 -14.79 8.81 0.88
CA TRP A 139 -14.08 7.60 0.48
C TRP A 139 -14.96 6.75 -0.44
N ARG A 140 -14.34 5.82 -1.17
CA ARG A 140 -15.02 4.73 -1.88
C ARG A 140 -14.12 3.50 -1.92
N LEU A 141 -14.72 2.33 -2.07
CA LEU A 141 -13.99 1.11 -2.35
C LEU A 141 -13.89 0.93 -3.87
N ASN A 142 -12.68 0.77 -4.38
CA ASN A 142 -12.42 0.42 -5.77
C ASN A 142 -12.02 -1.05 -5.84
N ILE A 143 -12.80 -1.82 -6.61
CA ILE A 143 -12.55 -3.24 -6.92
C ILE A 143 -12.61 -3.36 -8.44
N SER A 144 -11.55 -3.88 -9.05
CA SER A 144 -11.44 -4.07 -10.49
C SER A 144 -10.76 -5.40 -10.78
N GLU A 145 -11.10 -6.03 -11.91
CA GLU A 145 -10.47 -7.28 -12.36
C GLU A 145 -8.96 -7.08 -12.53
N GLY A 146 -8.17 -8.02 -12.02
CA GLY A 146 -6.70 -7.96 -12.06
C GLY A 146 -6.05 -6.97 -11.09
N GLU A 147 -6.82 -6.18 -10.33
CA GLU A 147 -6.29 -5.23 -9.36
C GLU A 147 -6.74 -5.56 -7.93
N LYS A 148 -5.79 -5.44 -6.99
CA LYS A 148 -6.06 -5.61 -5.56
C LYS A 148 -7.08 -4.55 -5.10
N PRO A 149 -8.07 -4.89 -4.25
CA PRO A 149 -9.00 -3.91 -3.70
C PRO A 149 -8.30 -2.76 -2.97
N VAL A 150 -8.74 -1.53 -3.24
CA VAL A 150 -8.19 -0.31 -2.65
C VAL A 150 -9.31 0.56 -2.09
N ILE A 151 -9.16 0.99 -0.83
CA ILE A 151 -9.95 2.09 -0.28
C ILE A 151 -9.37 3.39 -0.84
N GLU A 152 -10.14 4.05 -1.69
CA GLU A 152 -9.83 5.37 -2.22
C GLU A 152 -10.42 6.43 -1.30
N ILE A 153 -9.60 7.37 -0.85
CA ILE A 153 -9.97 8.39 0.12
C ILE A 153 -9.77 9.77 -0.51
N SER A 154 -10.70 10.67 -0.25
CA SER A 154 -10.65 12.04 -0.76
C SER A 154 -9.34 12.70 -0.37
N GLU A 155 -8.68 13.30 -1.36
CA GLU A 155 -7.51 14.14 -1.15
C GLU A 155 -7.82 15.44 -0.37
N GLU A 156 -9.10 15.81 -0.24
CA GLU A 156 -9.53 16.94 0.58
C GLU A 156 -9.40 16.68 2.09
N ILE A 157 -9.20 15.43 2.52
CA ILE A 157 -9.01 15.11 3.94
C ILE A 157 -7.57 15.41 4.37
N GLU A 158 -7.38 16.55 5.02
CA GLU A 158 -6.05 17.05 5.40
C GLU A 158 -5.33 16.18 6.46
N ASN A 159 -6.10 15.57 7.37
CA ASN A 159 -5.60 14.70 8.41
C ASN A 159 -5.67 13.26 7.95
N GLN A 160 -4.57 12.63 7.57
CA GLN A 160 -4.52 11.22 7.16
C GLN A 160 -4.43 10.21 8.32
N GLY A 161 -4.23 10.67 9.55
CA GLY A 161 -4.12 9.78 10.72
C GLY A 161 -5.43 9.10 11.11
N PHE A 162 -6.57 9.54 10.56
CA PHE A 162 -7.84 8.79 10.74
C PHE A 162 -7.75 7.37 10.18
N LEU A 163 -6.79 7.07 9.29
CA LEU A 163 -6.59 5.70 8.80
C LEU A 163 -6.30 4.70 9.93
N ASN A 164 -5.76 5.18 11.05
CA ASN A 164 -5.54 4.38 12.25
C ASN A 164 -6.58 4.69 13.35
N ASP A 165 -7.54 5.59 13.08
CA ASP A 165 -8.60 5.91 14.01
C ASP A 165 -9.55 4.71 14.14
N LEU A 166 -9.78 4.30 15.37
CA LEU A 166 -10.58 3.12 15.66
C LEU A 166 -12.04 3.31 15.24
N THR A 167 -12.57 4.53 15.31
CA THR A 167 -13.95 4.83 14.86
C THR A 167 -14.06 4.64 13.36
N PHE A 168 -13.10 5.18 12.60
CA PHE A 168 -13.02 5.02 11.15
C PHE A 168 -12.91 3.55 10.76
N LEU A 169 -11.96 2.82 11.35
CA LEU A 169 -11.73 1.41 11.04
C LEU A 169 -12.96 0.54 11.37
N ASN A 170 -13.57 0.70 12.54
CA ASN A 170 -14.78 -0.05 12.91
C ASN A 170 -16.00 0.32 12.06
N SER A 171 -16.08 1.54 11.53
CA SER A 171 -17.22 1.97 10.71
C SER A 171 -17.14 1.49 9.27
N ILE A 172 -15.93 1.31 8.74
CA ILE A 172 -15.71 1.13 7.30
C ILE A 172 -15.25 -0.27 6.97
N LEU A 173 -14.36 -0.87 7.76
CA LEU A 173 -13.81 -2.18 7.43
C LEU A 173 -14.88 -3.27 7.31
N PRO A 174 -15.89 -3.39 8.21
CA PRO A 174 -16.94 -4.40 8.04
C PRO A 174 -17.66 -4.29 6.68
N ASN A 175 -17.97 -3.06 6.25
CA ASN A 175 -18.58 -2.79 4.95
C ASN A 175 -17.64 -3.13 3.78
N VAL A 176 -16.34 -2.86 3.93
CA VAL A 176 -15.33 -3.20 2.92
C VAL A 176 -15.18 -4.71 2.80
N ILE A 177 -15.10 -5.45 3.91
CA ILE A 177 -15.06 -6.92 3.93
C ILE A 177 -16.29 -7.48 3.20
N TYR A 178 -17.48 -6.99 3.57
CA TYR A 178 -18.74 -7.40 2.92
C TYR A 178 -18.67 -7.21 1.40
N LYS A 179 -18.30 -6.02 0.93
CA LYS A 179 -18.29 -5.70 -0.51
C LYS A 179 -17.22 -6.43 -1.30
N ILE A 180 -16.07 -6.71 -0.71
CA ILE A 180 -15.05 -7.54 -1.34
C ILE A 180 -15.54 -8.97 -1.46
N ALA A 181 -16.11 -9.53 -0.40
CA ALA A 181 -16.61 -10.89 -0.39
C ALA A 181 -17.82 -11.08 -1.34
N GLU A 182 -18.73 -10.11 -1.40
CA GLU A 182 -19.84 -10.05 -2.37
C GLU A 182 -19.29 -10.08 -3.80
N TYR A 183 -18.31 -9.23 -4.10
CA TYR A 183 -17.65 -9.23 -5.41
C TYR A 183 -16.97 -10.58 -5.72
N MET A 184 -16.29 -11.18 -4.73
CA MET A 184 -15.64 -12.47 -4.87
C MET A 184 -16.64 -13.59 -5.20
N LEU A 185 -17.80 -13.63 -4.53
CA LEU A 185 -18.84 -14.62 -4.80
C LEU A 185 -19.43 -14.45 -6.21
N LEU A 186 -19.77 -13.22 -6.58
CA LEU A 186 -20.36 -12.91 -7.89
C LEU A 186 -19.41 -13.20 -9.07
N ASN A 187 -18.09 -13.18 -8.83
CA ASN A 187 -17.08 -13.34 -9.88
C ASN A 187 -16.19 -14.58 -9.69
N ARG A 188 -16.55 -15.50 -8.80
CA ARG A 188 -15.71 -16.67 -8.41
C ARG A 188 -15.20 -17.50 -9.59
N ALA A 189 -16.00 -17.62 -10.66
CA ALA A 189 -15.62 -18.37 -11.87
C ALA A 189 -14.49 -17.72 -12.69
N HIS A 190 -14.19 -16.45 -12.45
CA HIS A 190 -13.23 -15.64 -13.21
C HIS A 190 -11.98 -15.23 -12.41
N LEU A 191 -11.98 -15.43 -11.08
CA LEU A 191 -10.96 -14.88 -10.18
C LEU A 191 -9.89 -15.87 -9.73
N ASP A 192 -10.00 -17.16 -10.07
CA ASP A 192 -9.12 -18.22 -9.54
C ASP A 192 -7.63 -18.04 -9.85
N ASP A 193 -7.29 -17.33 -10.93
CA ASP A 193 -5.90 -17.05 -11.32
C ASP A 193 -5.34 -15.74 -10.71
N GLU A 194 -6.15 -14.96 -9.98
CA GLU A 194 -5.75 -13.65 -9.46
C GLU A 194 -5.06 -13.74 -8.09
N GLY A 195 -3.86 -13.17 -7.98
CA GLY A 195 -3.05 -13.25 -6.76
C GLY A 195 -3.73 -12.62 -5.54
N TRP A 196 -4.43 -11.49 -5.71
CA TRP A 196 -5.11 -10.83 -4.60
C TRP A 196 -6.34 -11.63 -4.12
N PHE A 197 -7.03 -12.33 -5.02
CA PHE A 197 -8.16 -13.20 -4.66
C PHE A 197 -7.71 -14.32 -3.72
N LYS A 198 -6.56 -14.92 -4.01
CA LYS A 198 -5.93 -15.91 -3.13
C LYS A 198 -5.55 -15.33 -1.77
N ASP A 199 -5.03 -14.10 -1.72
CA ASP A 199 -4.69 -13.44 -0.46
C ASP A 199 -5.94 -13.25 0.43
N TRP A 200 -7.08 -12.94 -0.17
CA TRP A 200 -8.37 -12.85 0.54
C TRP A 200 -8.90 -14.21 1.00
N LYS A 201 -8.81 -15.27 0.17
CA LYS A 201 -9.13 -16.64 0.62
C LYS A 201 -8.27 -17.05 1.82
N ASN A 202 -6.96 -16.80 1.77
CA ASN A 202 -6.07 -17.08 2.91
C ASN A 202 -6.46 -16.30 4.16
N LEU A 203 -6.91 -15.04 4.01
CA LEU A 203 -7.41 -14.26 5.14
C LEU A 203 -8.70 -14.88 5.72
N PHE A 204 -9.65 -15.30 4.87
CA PHE A 204 -10.86 -15.99 5.30
C PHE A 204 -10.53 -17.28 6.06
N ASP A 205 -9.63 -18.11 5.52
CA ASP A 205 -9.15 -19.33 6.18
C ASP A 205 -8.51 -19.03 7.56
N ALA A 206 -7.68 -17.98 7.65
CA ALA A 206 -7.06 -17.54 8.91
C ALA A 206 -8.08 -17.04 9.95
N MET A 207 -9.25 -16.61 9.49
CA MET A 207 -10.40 -16.25 10.32
C MET A 207 -11.31 -17.45 10.62
N GLY A 208 -11.03 -18.63 10.07
CA GLY A 208 -11.83 -19.85 10.24
C GLY A 208 -13.07 -19.90 9.34
N ILE A 209 -13.07 -19.12 8.26
CA ILE A 209 -14.10 -19.10 7.22
C ILE A 209 -13.61 -19.97 6.07
N ASN A 210 -13.95 -21.25 6.13
CA ASN A 210 -13.50 -22.25 5.16
C ASN A 210 -14.64 -22.68 4.21
N ASP A 211 -15.82 -22.08 4.37
CA ASP A 211 -17.08 -22.40 3.68
C ASP A 211 -17.32 -21.54 2.43
N PHE A 212 -16.32 -20.74 2.00
CA PHE A 212 -16.45 -19.84 0.83
C PHE A 212 -16.84 -20.57 -0.46
N GLU A 213 -16.28 -21.77 -0.71
CA GLU A 213 -16.58 -22.56 -1.90
C GLU A 213 -17.94 -23.27 -1.83
N GLU A 214 -18.52 -23.38 -0.63
CA GLU A 214 -19.78 -24.09 -0.37
C GLU A 214 -20.99 -23.16 -0.50
N VAL A 215 -20.79 -21.85 -0.67
CA VAL A 215 -21.86 -20.86 -0.81
C VAL A 215 -22.60 -21.09 -2.14
N GLY A 216 -23.92 -21.28 -2.06
CA GLY A 216 -24.75 -21.44 -3.25
C GLY A 216 -24.92 -20.14 -4.05
N GLU A 217 -25.66 -20.24 -5.15
CA GLU A 217 -25.89 -19.11 -6.09
C GLU A 217 -27.16 -18.32 -5.77
N GLU A 218 -27.96 -18.78 -4.79
CA GLU A 218 -29.18 -18.09 -4.40
C GLU A 218 -28.86 -16.83 -3.61
N ASP A 219 -29.49 -15.70 -3.96
CA ASP A 219 -29.26 -14.40 -3.32
C ASP A 219 -29.37 -14.46 -1.78
N ILE A 220 -30.36 -15.21 -1.27
CA ILE A 220 -30.59 -15.38 0.16
C ILE A 220 -29.44 -16.17 0.83
N GLU A 221 -28.88 -17.18 0.16
CA GLU A 221 -27.75 -17.95 0.69
C GLU A 221 -26.48 -17.09 0.72
N MET A 222 -26.25 -16.31 -0.34
CA MET A 222 -25.13 -15.35 -0.40
C MET A 222 -25.24 -14.29 0.69
N GLU A 223 -26.41 -13.64 0.84
CA GLU A 223 -26.64 -12.61 1.87
C GLU A 223 -26.40 -13.16 3.28
N ASN A 224 -26.96 -14.33 3.61
CA ASN A 224 -26.77 -14.97 4.92
C ASN A 224 -25.29 -15.28 5.19
N TRP A 225 -24.57 -15.75 4.17
CA TRP A 225 -23.14 -16.03 4.32
C TRP A 225 -22.31 -14.76 4.48
N LEU A 226 -22.63 -13.70 3.75
CA LEU A 226 -21.96 -12.39 3.86
C LEU A 226 -22.16 -11.76 5.24
N ASP A 227 -23.38 -11.83 5.79
CA ASP A 227 -23.66 -11.37 7.15
C ASP A 227 -22.87 -12.18 8.18
N ALA A 228 -22.87 -13.51 8.05
CA ALA A 228 -22.09 -14.39 8.93
C ALA A 228 -20.57 -14.15 8.84
N LEU A 229 -20.05 -13.84 7.64
CA LEU A 229 -18.65 -13.45 7.42
C LEU A 229 -18.32 -12.18 8.21
N VAL A 230 -19.16 -11.15 8.11
CA VAL A 230 -18.95 -9.88 8.82
C VAL A 230 -19.01 -10.09 10.33
N ASP A 231 -19.96 -10.89 10.83
CA ASP A 231 -20.03 -11.23 12.26
C ASP A 231 -18.76 -11.94 12.75
N ARG A 232 -18.27 -12.93 12.00
CA ARG A 232 -17.02 -13.64 12.32
C ARG A 232 -15.82 -12.69 12.30
N TYR A 233 -15.75 -11.78 11.33
CA TYR A 233 -14.72 -10.74 11.27
C TYR A 233 -14.76 -9.85 12.52
N CYS A 234 -15.94 -9.31 12.86
CA CYS A 234 -16.14 -8.45 14.02
C CYS A 234 -15.76 -9.16 15.32
N GLU A 235 -16.14 -10.42 15.51
CA GLU A 235 -15.77 -11.18 16.71
C GLU A 235 -14.26 -11.47 16.77
N LYS A 236 -13.63 -11.82 15.64
CA LYS A 236 -12.18 -12.06 15.55
C LYS A 236 -11.37 -10.83 15.95
N PHE A 237 -11.78 -9.65 15.50
CA PHE A 237 -11.05 -8.40 15.74
C PHE A 237 -11.59 -7.60 16.92
N LYS A 238 -12.55 -8.15 17.68
CA LYS A 238 -13.18 -7.50 18.84
C LYS A 238 -12.20 -6.94 19.85
N ASN A 239 -11.15 -7.70 20.19
CA ASN A 239 -10.15 -7.28 21.17
C ASN A 239 -9.21 -6.18 20.66
N ASN A 240 -9.05 -6.05 19.34
CA ASN A 240 -8.08 -5.15 18.71
C ASN A 240 -8.73 -3.90 18.11
N LEU A 241 -10.01 -3.97 17.74
CA LEU A 241 -10.76 -2.88 17.12
C LEU A 241 -11.89 -2.38 18.03
N TYR A 242 -12.74 -3.29 18.52
CA TYR A 242 -13.99 -2.91 19.19
C TYR A 242 -13.78 -2.50 20.65
N PHE A 243 -13.15 -3.34 21.48
CA PHE A 243 -12.92 -2.99 22.89
C PHE A 243 -12.04 -1.76 23.08
N PRO A 244 -10.96 -1.55 22.31
CA PRO A 244 -10.19 -0.31 22.38
C PRO A 244 -11.05 0.91 22.03
N LEU A 245 -11.95 0.80 21.04
CA LEU A 245 -12.87 1.88 20.68
C LEU A 245 -13.82 2.21 21.83
N ILE A 246 -14.44 1.19 22.45
CA ILE A 246 -15.35 1.39 23.59
C ILE A 246 -14.61 2.05 24.77
N GLN A 247 -13.37 1.64 25.04
CA GLN A 247 -12.55 2.27 26.08
C GLN A 247 -12.28 3.75 25.77
N GLN A 248 -11.89 4.07 24.54
CA GLN A 248 -11.64 5.44 24.09
C GLN A 248 -12.90 6.32 24.19
N LEU A 249 -14.07 5.78 23.83
CA LEU A 249 -15.34 6.51 23.93
C LEU A 249 -15.75 6.73 25.39
N ASN A 250 -15.59 5.73 26.26
CA ASN A 250 -15.92 5.88 27.66
C ASN A 250 -14.99 6.87 28.38
N SER A 251 -13.68 6.85 28.09
CA SER A 251 -12.74 7.80 28.69
C SER A 251 -12.97 9.25 28.26
N SER A 252 -13.44 9.48 27.04
CA SER A 252 -13.74 10.83 26.53
C SER A 252 -15.03 11.42 27.11
N ILE A 253 -15.96 10.57 27.55
CA ILE A 253 -17.18 10.99 28.26
C ILE A 253 -16.87 11.42 29.69
N GLU A 254 -15.97 10.72 30.39
CA GLU A 254 -15.57 11.09 31.76
C GLU A 254 -14.87 12.46 31.83
N GLU A 255 -14.09 12.84 30.81
CA GLU A 255 -13.44 14.16 30.74
C GLU A 255 -14.39 15.32 30.47
N THR A 256 -15.62 15.05 30.00
CA THR A 256 -16.61 16.09 29.68
C THR A 256 -17.61 16.36 30.80
N GLU A 257 -17.68 15.51 31.84
CA GLU A 257 -18.56 15.70 32.99
C GLU A 257 -17.96 16.59 34.11
N ASP A 258 -16.67 16.96 33.99
CA ASP A 258 -15.96 17.82 34.95
C ASP A 258 -16.01 19.34 34.62
N TYR A 259 -16.91 19.77 33.72
CA TYR A 259 -17.12 21.19 33.35
C TYR A 259 -18.49 21.76 33.74
#